data_AF-A0A9N9LVC0-F1
#
_entry.id   AF-A0A9N9LVC0-F1
#
_cell.length_a   1.000
_cell.length_b   1.000
_cell.length_c   1.000
_cell.angle_alpha   90.00
_cell.angle_beta   90.00
_cell.angle_gamma   90.00
#
_symmetry.space_group_name_H-M   'P 1'
#
loop_
_entity.id
_entity.type
_entity.pdbx_description
1 polymer ?
#
loop_
_entity_poly.entity_id
_entity_poly.type
_entity_poly.pdbx_seq_one_letter_code
_entity_poly.pdbx_strand_id
1 'polypeptide(L)'
;MPSDLEQLVDFISHGNTQVRKLAVENLVPFSLSQPAVFKTNQLLPVKDLKLLVRDYKQIAKDAITMLINLSTDREVLEFLTADKEFMSTLLSRVTNPTEPNANLIAMLLANLAKWDDLKSILTQELPSPEELKSSNKAIDQLLDLFVKGADGTYNKDADYDYLAYFFADLAKHKEGRKYFLTPQDYDKVVPLTKITVFTEHKSDIRRKGVASTIKNVAFEIDAHPSFLSEDEINILPYLLLPITGNEEFDEEDTMAMLPDLQLLPPDKMRDSDPDIIQTHIETLMLLTTTREGRDTMRSIKVYPILRETHWRVDHDGMREACERLVQVLMRDEEGEVVDEGMKALTRTTSGVPKPFGSSKPFGSSKPFGSSSGGGWASQDAAEDEDDDDDDAVVEV
;
A
#
# COMPACT_ATOMS: atom_id res chain seq x y z
N MET A 1 -39.50 -22.22 9.51
CA MET A 1 -39.53 -21.03 10.38
C MET A 1 -38.27 -20.27 10.09
N PRO A 2 -38.33 -18.95 9.79
CA PRO A 2 -37.13 -18.15 9.68
C PRO A 2 -36.40 -18.14 11.03
N SER A 3 -35.08 -18.28 11.00
CA SER A 3 -34.23 -18.10 12.19
C SER A 3 -34.38 -16.67 12.75
N ASP A 4 -34.02 -16.46 14.01
CA ASP A 4 -34.05 -15.13 14.63
C ASP A 4 -33.21 -14.11 13.83
N LEU A 5 -32.13 -14.56 13.20
CA LEU A 5 -31.28 -13.74 12.34
C LEU A 5 -31.97 -13.38 11.02
N GLU A 6 -32.68 -14.33 10.38
CA GLU A 6 -33.46 -14.05 9.17
C GLU A 6 -34.58 -13.03 9.44
N GLN A 7 -35.23 -13.12 10.60
CA GLN A 7 -36.23 -12.12 11.02
C GLN A 7 -35.59 -10.76 11.29
N LEU A 8 -34.38 -10.73 11.85
CA LEU A 8 -33.66 -9.48 12.10
C LEU A 8 -33.31 -8.75 10.78
N VAL A 9 -32.99 -9.51 9.73
CA VAL A 9 -32.67 -8.97 8.40
C VAL A 9 -33.87 -8.25 7.77
N ASP A 10 -35.10 -8.71 8.01
CA ASP A 10 -36.32 -8.04 7.51
C ASP A 10 -36.49 -6.61 8.08
N PHE A 11 -35.82 -6.28 9.19
CA PHE A 11 -35.87 -4.94 9.78
C PHE A 11 -34.91 -3.92 9.15
N ILE A 12 -34.04 -4.32 8.21
CA ILE A 12 -33.14 -3.39 7.50
C ILE A 12 -33.94 -2.31 6.77
N SER A 13 -35.03 -2.66 6.08
CA SER A 13 -35.88 -1.70 5.35
C SER A 13 -37.08 -1.16 6.15
N HIS A 14 -37.10 -1.36 7.47
CA HIS A 14 -38.23 -0.96 8.31
C HIS A 14 -38.48 0.56 8.26
N GLY A 15 -39.74 1.03 8.24
CA GLY A 15 -40.04 2.47 8.12
C GLY A 15 -39.55 3.33 9.30
N ASN A 16 -39.46 2.76 10.50
CA ASN A 16 -38.98 3.44 11.70
C ASN A 16 -37.44 3.45 11.78
N THR A 17 -36.84 4.65 11.85
CA THR A 17 -35.39 4.87 11.92
C THR A 17 -34.72 4.16 13.11
N GLN A 18 -35.35 4.13 14.29
CA GLN A 18 -34.74 3.48 15.47
C GLN A 18 -34.70 1.96 15.31
N VAL A 19 -35.73 1.39 14.68
CA VAL A 19 -35.77 -0.04 14.37
C VAL A 19 -34.68 -0.39 13.35
N ARG A 20 -34.55 0.38 12.27
CA ARG A 20 -33.47 0.16 11.29
C ARG A 20 -32.10 0.27 11.93
N LYS A 21 -31.89 1.31 12.76
CA LYS A 21 -30.63 1.52 13.47
C LYS A 21 -30.25 0.30 14.30
N LEU A 22 -31.15 -0.15 15.17
CA LEU A 22 -30.89 -1.32 16.02
C LEU A 22 -30.67 -2.58 15.17
N ALA A 23 -31.42 -2.74 14.07
CA ALA A 23 -31.25 -3.87 13.17
C ALA A 23 -29.84 -3.90 12.55
N VAL A 24 -29.41 -2.82 11.87
CA VAL A 24 -28.08 -2.80 11.23
C VAL A 24 -26.95 -2.91 12.24
N GLU A 25 -27.06 -2.24 13.40
CA GLU A 25 -26.07 -2.28 14.47
C GLU A 25 -25.83 -3.73 14.96
N ASN A 26 -26.90 -4.51 15.13
CA ASN A 26 -26.79 -5.92 15.53
C ASN A 26 -26.40 -6.85 14.37
N LEU A 27 -26.65 -6.47 13.11
CA LEU A 27 -26.34 -7.28 11.93
C LEU A 27 -24.89 -7.15 11.44
N VAL A 28 -24.16 -6.09 11.82
CA VAL A 28 -22.77 -5.86 11.38
C VAL A 28 -21.87 -7.09 11.60
N PRO A 29 -21.80 -7.74 12.78
CA PRO A 29 -20.93 -8.91 12.98
C PRO A 29 -21.32 -10.12 12.12
N PHE A 30 -22.59 -10.23 11.75
CA PHE A 30 -23.11 -11.33 10.94
C PHE A 30 -22.82 -11.15 9.46
N SER A 31 -22.55 -9.92 8.99
CA SER A 31 -22.08 -9.68 7.62
C SER A 31 -20.73 -10.34 7.31
N LEU A 32 -19.94 -10.67 8.34
CA LEU A 32 -18.71 -11.47 8.23
C LEU A 32 -18.94 -12.95 8.54
N SER A 33 -19.60 -13.26 9.65
CA SER A 33 -19.70 -14.64 10.15
C SER A 33 -20.78 -15.48 9.46
N GLN A 34 -21.86 -14.85 8.95
CA GLN A 34 -23.00 -15.52 8.34
C GLN A 34 -23.51 -14.76 7.08
N PRO A 35 -22.66 -14.49 6.08
CA PRO A 35 -23.01 -13.64 4.93
C PRO A 35 -24.18 -14.19 4.08
N ALA A 36 -24.45 -15.49 4.15
CA ALA A 36 -25.53 -16.14 3.39
C ALA A 36 -26.92 -15.57 3.70
N VAL A 37 -27.17 -15.11 4.93
CA VAL A 37 -28.48 -14.57 5.33
C VAL A 37 -28.85 -13.29 4.55
N PHE A 38 -27.83 -12.53 4.10
CA PHE A 38 -28.02 -11.30 3.34
C PHE A 38 -28.28 -11.54 1.85
N LYS A 39 -28.14 -12.80 1.38
CA LYS A 39 -28.38 -13.17 -0.02
C LYS A 39 -29.78 -13.71 -0.29
N THR A 40 -30.62 -13.75 0.74
CA THR A 40 -32.00 -14.20 0.66
C THR A 40 -32.85 -13.31 -0.27
N ASN A 41 -33.95 -13.86 -0.78
CA ASN A 41 -34.92 -13.13 -1.60
C ASN A 41 -34.30 -12.35 -2.77
N GLN A 42 -33.35 -12.97 -3.49
CA GLN A 42 -32.63 -12.34 -4.61
C GLN A 42 -31.87 -11.08 -4.18
N LEU A 43 -31.05 -11.20 -3.13
CA LEU A 43 -30.24 -10.12 -2.56
C LEU A 43 -31.07 -8.92 -2.06
N LEU A 44 -32.32 -9.13 -1.64
CA LEU A 44 -33.16 -8.06 -1.08
C LEU A 44 -32.49 -7.36 0.12
N PRO A 45 -31.85 -8.06 1.08
CA PRO A 45 -31.13 -7.40 2.17
C PRO A 45 -30.00 -6.48 1.68
N VAL A 46 -29.23 -6.92 0.68
CA VAL A 46 -28.19 -6.09 0.05
C VAL A 46 -28.82 -4.88 -0.64
N LYS A 47 -29.95 -5.07 -1.32
CA LYS A 47 -30.71 -3.98 -1.94
C LYS A 47 -31.15 -2.93 -0.92
N ASP A 48 -31.63 -3.37 0.24
CA ASP A 48 -32.05 -2.48 1.32
C ASP A 48 -30.85 -1.74 1.93
N LEU A 49 -29.72 -2.44 2.13
CA LEU A 49 -28.47 -1.82 2.60
C LEU A 49 -27.98 -0.70 1.66
N LYS A 50 -28.13 -0.85 0.33
CA LYS A 50 -27.79 0.22 -0.63
C LYS A 50 -28.54 1.52 -0.33
N LEU A 51 -29.82 1.42 0.05
CA LEU A 51 -30.65 2.59 0.38
C LEU A 51 -30.20 3.24 1.70
N LEU A 52 -29.79 2.43 2.67
CA LEU A 52 -29.34 2.91 3.98
C LEU A 52 -28.01 3.68 3.93
N VAL A 53 -27.23 3.53 2.86
CA VAL A 53 -26.06 4.39 2.62
C VAL A 53 -26.45 5.87 2.57
N ARG A 54 -27.72 6.23 2.26
CA ARG A 54 -28.24 7.61 2.26
C ARG A 54 -28.83 8.05 3.60
N ASP A 55 -28.88 7.18 4.60
CA ASP A 55 -29.54 7.42 5.89
C ASP A 55 -28.64 8.23 6.86
N TYR A 56 -29.08 8.41 8.10
CA TYR A 56 -28.34 9.11 9.15
C TYR A 56 -26.96 8.50 9.40
N LYS A 57 -26.01 9.34 9.84
CA LYS A 57 -24.58 9.03 10.02
C LYS A 57 -24.28 7.60 10.52
N GLN A 58 -24.90 7.19 11.62
CA GLN A 58 -24.65 5.87 12.23
C GLN A 58 -25.23 4.72 11.41
N ILE A 59 -26.45 4.86 10.88
CA ILE A 59 -27.09 3.83 10.04
C ILE A 59 -26.29 3.66 8.75
N ALA A 60 -25.90 4.76 8.12
CA ALA A 60 -25.06 4.73 6.92
C ALA A 60 -23.70 4.08 7.20
N LYS A 61 -23.06 4.40 8.34
CA LYS A 61 -21.81 3.77 8.76
C LYS A 61 -21.93 2.24 8.84
N ASP A 62 -22.95 1.75 9.54
CA ASP A 62 -23.16 0.31 9.74
C ASP A 62 -23.54 -0.38 8.42
N ALA A 63 -24.38 0.24 7.60
CA ALA A 63 -24.74 -0.27 6.29
C ALA A 63 -23.54 -0.35 5.33
N ILE A 64 -22.69 0.69 5.26
CA ILE A 64 -21.48 0.68 4.44
C ILE A 64 -20.51 -0.41 4.94
N THR A 65 -20.35 -0.54 6.27
CA THR A 65 -19.52 -1.59 6.88
C THR A 65 -19.99 -2.99 6.46
N MET A 66 -21.29 -3.25 6.52
CA MET A 66 -21.88 -4.51 6.06
C MET A 66 -21.63 -4.72 4.56
N LEU A 67 -21.82 -3.69 3.73
CA LEU A 67 -21.55 -3.77 2.29
C LEU A 67 -20.08 -4.06 1.98
N ILE A 68 -19.13 -3.48 2.73
CA ILE A 68 -17.70 -3.79 2.59
C ILE A 68 -17.48 -5.30 2.84
N ASN A 69 -18.02 -5.83 3.93
CA ASN A 69 -17.85 -7.24 4.29
C ASN A 69 -18.48 -8.18 3.25
N LEU A 70 -19.70 -7.86 2.79
CA LEU A 70 -20.46 -8.66 1.84
C LEU A 70 -19.90 -8.57 0.41
N SER A 71 -19.27 -7.45 0.03
CA SER A 71 -18.68 -7.24 -1.30
C SER A 71 -17.43 -8.10 -1.58
N THR A 72 -17.03 -8.96 -0.65
CA THR A 72 -16.05 -10.04 -0.88
C THR A 72 -16.64 -11.21 -1.66
N ASP A 73 -17.97 -11.37 -1.66
CA ASP A 73 -18.70 -12.35 -2.45
C ASP A 73 -18.95 -11.84 -3.87
N ARG A 74 -18.67 -12.68 -4.88
CA ARG A 74 -18.74 -12.31 -6.30
C ARG A 74 -20.16 -11.92 -6.75
N GLU A 75 -21.18 -12.60 -6.23
CA GLU A 75 -22.59 -12.33 -6.57
C GLU A 75 -23.02 -10.96 -6.06
N VAL A 76 -22.62 -10.63 -4.83
CA VAL A 76 -22.88 -9.32 -4.21
C VAL A 76 -22.13 -8.22 -4.95
N LEU A 77 -20.86 -8.46 -5.28
CA LEU A 77 -20.02 -7.51 -6.01
C LEU A 77 -20.61 -7.15 -7.38
N GLU A 78 -21.04 -8.15 -8.16
CA GLU A 78 -21.72 -7.95 -9.44
C GLU A 78 -23.02 -7.16 -9.26
N PHE A 79 -23.82 -7.51 -8.25
CA PHE A 79 -25.09 -6.83 -7.96
C PHE A 79 -24.92 -5.35 -7.58
N LEU A 80 -23.88 -5.02 -6.81
CA LEU A 80 -23.57 -3.64 -6.41
C LEU A 80 -23.08 -2.80 -7.59
N THR A 81 -22.17 -3.36 -8.41
CA THR A 81 -21.55 -2.65 -9.53
C THR A 81 -22.48 -2.48 -10.74
N ALA A 82 -23.46 -3.37 -10.93
CA ALA A 82 -24.47 -3.24 -11.97
C ALA A 82 -25.44 -2.05 -11.74
N ASP A 83 -25.54 -1.56 -10.50
CA ASP A 83 -26.44 -0.46 -10.14
C ASP A 83 -25.78 0.91 -10.30
N LYS A 84 -26.04 1.56 -11.44
CA LYS A 84 -25.50 2.89 -11.77
C LYS A 84 -25.96 4.00 -10.81
N GLU A 85 -27.17 3.89 -10.25
CA GLU A 85 -27.67 4.90 -9.30
C GLU A 85 -26.94 4.76 -7.96
N PHE A 86 -26.70 3.53 -7.52
CA PHE A 86 -25.90 3.26 -6.33
C PHE A 86 -24.46 3.75 -6.51
N MET A 87 -23.82 3.46 -7.65
CA MET A 87 -22.48 3.99 -7.95
C MET A 87 -22.45 5.52 -7.92
N SER A 88 -23.42 6.18 -8.54
CA SER A 88 -23.53 7.66 -8.51
C SER A 88 -23.73 8.19 -7.10
N THR A 89 -24.42 7.45 -6.25
CA THR A 89 -24.61 7.78 -4.82
C THR A 89 -23.29 7.72 -4.06
N LEU A 90 -22.54 6.63 -4.21
CA LEU A 90 -21.24 6.48 -3.55
C LEU A 90 -20.29 7.59 -3.99
N LEU A 91 -20.23 7.89 -5.29
CA LEU A 91 -19.40 8.95 -5.84
C LEU A 91 -19.80 10.33 -5.33
N SER A 92 -21.09 10.65 -5.30
CA SER A 92 -21.57 11.92 -4.76
C SER A 92 -21.29 12.07 -3.25
N ARG A 93 -21.33 10.96 -2.49
CA ARG A 93 -21.05 11.00 -1.04
C ARG A 93 -19.54 11.08 -0.76
N VAL A 94 -18.71 10.28 -1.43
CA VAL A 94 -17.25 10.28 -1.18
C VAL A 94 -16.61 11.63 -1.53
N THR A 95 -17.18 12.33 -2.52
CA THR A 95 -16.75 13.68 -2.92
C THR A 95 -17.33 14.79 -2.05
N ASN A 96 -18.26 14.51 -1.13
CA ASN A 96 -18.78 15.53 -0.23
C ASN A 96 -17.74 15.83 0.88
N PRO A 97 -17.28 17.09 1.03
CA PRO A 97 -16.26 17.47 2.01
C PRO A 97 -16.71 17.33 3.47
N THR A 98 -18.01 17.14 3.73
CA THR A 98 -18.57 16.92 5.07
C THR A 98 -19.10 15.50 5.27
N GLU A 99 -18.77 14.55 4.39
CA GLU A 99 -19.19 13.16 4.54
C GLU A 99 -18.38 12.46 5.65
N PRO A 100 -19.00 12.12 6.80
CA PRO A 100 -18.26 11.52 7.91
C PRO A 100 -17.83 10.07 7.66
N ASN A 101 -18.40 9.40 6.65
CA ASN A 101 -18.10 8.00 6.34
C ASN A 101 -17.26 7.87 5.05
N ALA A 102 -16.59 8.93 4.59
CA ALA A 102 -15.92 8.93 3.30
C ALA A 102 -14.82 7.86 3.19
N ASN A 103 -14.07 7.59 4.27
CA ASN A 103 -13.09 6.50 4.31
C ASN A 103 -13.75 5.10 4.13
N LEU A 104 -14.91 4.85 4.75
CA LEU A 104 -15.64 3.60 4.53
C LEU A 104 -16.16 3.48 3.10
N ILE A 105 -16.59 4.60 2.50
CA ILE A 105 -16.98 4.61 1.08
C ILE A 105 -15.77 4.32 0.18
N ALA A 106 -14.60 4.89 0.48
CA ALA A 106 -13.37 4.58 -0.25
C ALA A 106 -12.99 3.09 -0.14
N MET A 107 -13.14 2.48 1.05
CA MET A 107 -12.96 1.03 1.24
C MET A 107 -13.95 0.22 0.40
N LEU A 108 -15.23 0.61 0.38
CA LEU A 108 -16.23 -0.07 -0.44
C LEU A 108 -15.88 0.05 -1.92
N LEU A 109 -15.56 1.25 -2.41
CA LEU A 109 -15.14 1.48 -3.79
C LEU A 109 -13.95 0.62 -4.17
N ALA A 110 -12.95 0.47 -3.30
CA ALA A 110 -11.81 -0.42 -3.53
C ALA A 110 -12.23 -1.88 -3.70
N ASN A 111 -13.20 -2.38 -2.93
CA ASN A 111 -13.77 -3.70 -3.19
C ASN A 111 -14.54 -3.77 -4.51
N LEU A 112 -15.32 -2.73 -4.83
CA LEU A 112 -16.08 -2.67 -6.10
C LEU A 112 -15.16 -2.71 -7.33
N ALA A 113 -13.97 -2.09 -7.27
CA ALA A 113 -12.98 -2.10 -8.36
C ALA A 113 -12.44 -3.48 -8.72
N LYS A 114 -12.63 -4.49 -7.86
CA LYS A 114 -12.27 -5.88 -8.16
C LYS A 114 -13.20 -6.54 -9.18
N TRP A 115 -14.30 -5.88 -9.54
CA TRP A 115 -15.17 -6.32 -10.62
C TRP A 115 -14.61 -5.88 -11.98
N ASP A 116 -14.24 -6.85 -12.83
CA ASP A 116 -13.58 -6.61 -14.11
C ASP A 116 -14.37 -5.67 -15.06
N ASP A 117 -15.70 -5.62 -14.93
CA ASP A 117 -16.56 -4.78 -15.77
C ASP A 117 -16.83 -3.38 -15.19
N LEU A 118 -16.22 -2.99 -14.05
CA LEU A 118 -16.33 -1.63 -13.50
C LEU A 118 -15.56 -0.58 -14.32
N LYS A 119 -15.23 -0.87 -15.58
CA LYS A 119 -14.54 0.04 -16.52
C LYS A 119 -15.32 1.32 -16.80
N SER A 120 -16.65 1.27 -16.65
CA SER A 120 -17.53 2.44 -16.86
C SER A 120 -17.20 3.61 -15.94
N ILE A 121 -16.52 3.37 -14.81
CA ILE A 121 -16.11 4.42 -13.88
C ILE A 121 -15.11 5.42 -14.50
N LEU A 122 -14.35 4.99 -15.51
CA LEU A 122 -13.36 5.82 -16.22
C LEU A 122 -14.01 6.90 -17.10
N THR A 123 -15.29 6.72 -17.46
CA THR A 123 -16.04 7.64 -18.32
C THR A 123 -17.31 8.18 -17.66
N GLN A 124 -17.65 7.71 -16.46
CA GLN A 124 -18.80 8.19 -15.73
C GLN A 124 -18.60 9.65 -15.34
N GLU A 125 -19.63 10.46 -15.57
CA GLU A 125 -19.63 11.87 -15.22
C GLU A 125 -20.60 12.17 -14.06
N LEU A 126 -20.16 13.05 -13.16
CA LEU A 126 -20.97 13.67 -12.12
C LEU A 126 -20.48 15.10 -11.86
N PRO A 127 -21.35 16.03 -11.42
CA PRO A 127 -20.92 17.38 -11.07
C PRO A 127 -19.79 17.37 -10.04
N SER A 128 -18.67 18.01 -10.37
CA SER A 128 -17.56 18.17 -9.43
C SER A 128 -17.93 19.16 -8.32
N PRO A 129 -17.62 18.86 -7.04
CA PRO A 129 -17.70 19.86 -5.98
C PRO A 129 -16.78 21.05 -6.29
N GLU A 130 -17.26 22.27 -6.06
CA GLU A 130 -16.49 23.50 -6.33
C GLU A 130 -15.18 23.53 -5.52
N GLU A 131 -15.21 22.99 -4.30
CA GLU A 131 -14.07 22.90 -3.40
C GLU A 131 -12.97 21.98 -3.92
N LEU A 132 -13.35 20.92 -4.64
CA LEU A 132 -12.40 19.92 -5.16
C LEU A 132 -11.64 20.47 -6.38
N LYS A 133 -12.27 21.37 -7.16
CA LYS A 133 -11.71 21.94 -8.40
C LYS A 133 -11.24 20.86 -9.36
N SER A 134 -12.09 19.86 -9.60
CA SER A 134 -11.81 18.75 -10.51
C SER A 134 -12.66 18.83 -11.78
N SER A 135 -12.48 17.85 -12.67
CA SER A 135 -13.36 17.65 -13.82
C SER A 135 -14.66 16.94 -13.41
N ASN A 136 -15.64 16.87 -14.32
CA ASN A 136 -16.86 16.11 -14.09
C ASN A 136 -16.65 14.59 -14.18
N LYS A 137 -15.50 14.09 -14.62
CA LYS A 137 -15.24 12.65 -14.64
C LYS A 137 -15.05 12.12 -13.22
N ALA A 138 -15.72 11.02 -12.90
CA ALA A 138 -15.64 10.38 -11.59
C ALA A 138 -14.21 9.99 -11.23
N ILE A 139 -13.46 9.42 -12.17
CA ILE A 139 -12.08 9.00 -11.93
C ILE A 139 -11.14 10.18 -11.62
N ASP A 140 -11.34 11.33 -12.27
CA ASP A 140 -10.55 12.55 -12.01
C ASP A 140 -10.83 13.06 -10.59
N GLN A 141 -12.10 13.06 -10.18
CA GLN A 141 -12.51 13.44 -8.83
C GLN A 141 -11.93 12.51 -7.76
N LEU A 142 -11.98 11.20 -7.97
CA LEU A 142 -11.40 10.23 -7.03
C LEU A 142 -9.89 10.42 -6.90
N LEU A 143 -9.19 10.67 -8.02
CA LEU A 143 -7.75 10.94 -7.99
C LEU A 143 -7.44 12.24 -7.25
N ASP A 144 -8.19 13.30 -7.52
CA ASP A 144 -8.04 14.57 -6.83
C ASP A 144 -8.33 14.46 -5.32
N LEU A 145 -9.32 13.66 -4.91
CA LEU A 145 -9.58 13.36 -3.49
C LEU A 145 -8.39 12.63 -2.86
N PHE A 146 -7.83 11.64 -3.56
CA PHE A 146 -6.66 10.92 -3.08
C PHE A 146 -5.46 11.86 -2.90
N VAL A 147 -5.20 12.75 -3.85
CA VAL A 147 -4.06 13.67 -3.80
C VAL A 147 -4.28 14.78 -2.76
N LYS A 148 -5.45 15.44 -2.80
CA LYS A 148 -5.77 16.63 -2.00
C LYS A 148 -6.34 16.31 -0.63
N GLY A 149 -6.62 15.03 -0.32
CA GLY A 149 -7.28 14.60 0.91
C GLY A 149 -6.40 13.86 1.93
N ALA A 150 -5.14 13.57 1.60
CA ALA A 150 -4.26 12.69 2.39
C ALA A 150 -4.11 13.05 3.88
N ASP A 151 -4.24 14.33 4.25
CA ASP A 151 -4.09 14.82 5.62
C ASP A 151 -5.37 15.48 6.17
N GLY A 152 -6.55 15.03 5.71
CA GLY A 152 -7.83 15.61 6.12
C GLY A 152 -8.06 17.02 5.60
N THR A 153 -7.27 17.42 4.59
CA THR A 153 -7.25 18.76 3.99
C THR A 153 -8.50 19.06 3.17
N TYR A 154 -9.12 18.04 2.56
CA TYR A 154 -10.39 18.17 1.86
C TYR A 154 -11.60 17.88 2.76
N ASN A 155 -11.53 16.80 3.54
CA ASN A 155 -12.56 16.37 4.48
C ASN A 155 -11.88 16.03 5.82
N LYS A 156 -12.30 16.68 6.90
CA LYS A 156 -11.67 16.55 8.23
C LYS A 156 -11.82 15.16 8.85
N ASP A 157 -12.78 14.37 8.37
CA ASP A 157 -13.08 13.02 8.85
C ASP A 157 -12.47 11.93 7.94
N ALA A 158 -11.68 12.29 6.92
CA ALA A 158 -11.19 11.33 5.92
C ALA A 158 -9.80 11.63 5.35
N ASP A 159 -9.03 10.57 5.10
CA ASP A 159 -7.71 10.59 4.47
C ASP A 159 -7.73 10.00 3.05
N TYR A 160 -8.79 9.28 2.68
CA TYR A 160 -8.97 8.64 1.37
C TYR A 160 -7.91 7.59 1.00
N ASP A 161 -7.20 7.03 1.99
CA ASP A 161 -6.08 6.10 1.75
C ASP A 161 -6.47 4.89 0.88
N TYR A 162 -7.64 4.32 1.14
CA TYR A 162 -8.12 3.13 0.43
C TYR A 162 -8.40 3.34 -1.07
N LEU A 163 -8.47 4.59 -1.56
CA LEU A 163 -8.51 4.84 -3.00
C LEU A 163 -7.23 4.36 -3.69
N ALA A 164 -6.10 4.20 -2.97
CA ALA A 164 -4.90 3.60 -3.51
C ALA A 164 -5.14 2.17 -4.06
N TYR A 165 -5.95 1.36 -3.37
CA TYR A 165 -6.31 0.03 -3.84
C TYR A 165 -7.32 0.07 -4.99
N PHE A 166 -8.25 1.02 -4.97
CA PHE A 166 -9.15 1.26 -6.09
C PHE A 166 -8.36 1.54 -7.40
N PHE A 167 -7.35 2.39 -7.35
CA PHE A 167 -6.49 2.67 -8.51
C PHE A 167 -5.64 1.48 -8.92
N ALA A 168 -5.10 0.74 -7.96
CA ALA A 168 -4.32 -0.46 -8.24
C ALA A 168 -5.17 -1.50 -8.99
N ASP A 169 -6.41 -1.73 -8.56
CA ASP A 169 -7.34 -2.66 -9.21
C ASP A 169 -7.71 -2.19 -10.63
N LEU A 170 -8.02 -0.91 -10.84
CA LEU A 170 -8.27 -0.37 -12.18
C LEU A 170 -7.06 -0.51 -13.11
N ALA A 171 -5.85 -0.30 -12.61
CA ALA A 171 -4.62 -0.40 -13.39
C ALA A 171 -4.29 -1.83 -13.85
N LYS A 172 -4.96 -2.87 -13.33
CA LYS A 172 -4.85 -4.23 -13.87
C LYS A 172 -5.38 -4.32 -15.30
N HIS A 173 -6.31 -3.43 -15.67
CA HIS A 173 -6.93 -3.40 -16.99
C HIS A 173 -6.26 -2.37 -17.91
N LYS A 174 -6.26 -2.65 -19.22
CA LYS A 174 -5.64 -1.80 -20.24
C LYS A 174 -6.22 -0.37 -20.24
N GLU A 175 -7.52 -0.25 -20.03
CA GLU A 175 -8.23 1.02 -19.98
C GLU A 175 -7.78 1.87 -18.78
N GLY A 176 -7.56 1.24 -17.62
CA GLY A 176 -7.02 1.90 -16.43
C GLY A 176 -5.58 2.34 -16.62
N ARG A 177 -4.71 1.48 -17.19
CA ARG A 177 -3.32 1.87 -17.51
C ARG A 177 -3.26 3.05 -18.47
N LYS A 178 -4.11 3.03 -19.50
CA LYS A 178 -4.23 4.14 -20.45
C LYS A 178 -4.60 5.45 -19.74
N TYR A 179 -5.55 5.41 -18.79
CA TYR A 179 -5.88 6.59 -17.99
C TYR A 179 -4.64 7.12 -17.26
N PHE A 180 -3.90 6.25 -16.57
CA PHE A 180 -2.72 6.66 -15.81
C PHE A 180 -1.56 7.20 -16.67
N LEU A 181 -1.50 6.85 -17.95
CA LEU A 181 -0.46 7.26 -18.90
C LEU A 181 -0.85 8.45 -19.80
N THR A 182 -2.12 8.86 -19.81
CA THR A 182 -2.60 9.90 -20.73
C THR A 182 -2.81 11.21 -19.98
N PRO A 183 -2.23 12.34 -20.44
CA PRO A 183 -2.54 13.65 -19.89
C PRO A 183 -4.05 13.92 -19.91
N GLN A 184 -4.61 14.34 -18.78
CA GLN A 184 -6.04 14.62 -18.69
C GLN A 184 -6.37 16.03 -19.15
N ASP A 185 -7.56 16.21 -19.72
CA ASP A 185 -7.90 17.49 -20.36
C ASP A 185 -8.02 18.66 -19.39
N TYR A 186 -8.41 18.39 -18.15
CA TYR A 186 -8.74 19.41 -17.15
C TYR A 186 -7.51 20.10 -16.55
N ASP A 187 -6.38 19.40 -16.43
CA ASP A 187 -5.15 19.94 -15.86
C ASP A 187 -3.89 19.69 -16.71
N LYS A 188 -4.02 18.95 -17.81
CA LYS A 188 -2.94 18.62 -18.75
C LYS A 188 -1.80 17.82 -18.10
N VAL A 189 -2.07 17.15 -16.98
CA VAL A 189 -1.08 16.34 -16.25
C VAL A 189 -1.38 14.85 -16.43
N VAL A 190 -0.31 14.05 -16.53
CA VAL A 190 -0.39 12.59 -16.52
C VAL A 190 -0.80 12.10 -15.12
N PRO A 191 -1.91 11.36 -14.96
CA PRO A 191 -2.40 10.98 -13.63
C PRO A 191 -1.39 10.22 -12.77
N LEU A 192 -0.53 9.39 -13.36
CA LEU A 192 0.48 8.64 -12.63
C LEU A 192 1.42 9.55 -11.82
N THR A 193 1.87 10.67 -12.39
CA THR A 193 2.83 11.58 -11.73
C THR A 193 2.24 12.27 -10.49
N LYS A 194 0.92 12.34 -10.38
CA LYS A 194 0.25 12.90 -9.20
C LYS A 194 0.32 11.98 -7.99
N ILE A 195 0.55 10.68 -8.20
CA ILE A 195 0.54 9.68 -7.13
C ILE A 195 1.92 9.14 -6.77
N THR A 196 2.93 9.31 -7.63
CA THR A 196 4.30 8.79 -7.38
C THR A 196 4.91 9.32 -6.09
N VAL A 197 4.62 10.57 -5.73
CA VAL A 197 5.07 11.20 -4.48
C VAL A 197 4.63 10.44 -3.21
N PHE A 198 3.59 9.60 -3.30
CA PHE A 198 3.10 8.82 -2.16
C PHE A 198 3.84 7.49 -1.95
N THR A 199 4.89 7.18 -2.72
CA THR A 199 5.73 5.99 -2.45
C THR A 199 6.52 6.10 -1.14
N GLU A 200 6.70 7.31 -0.61
CA GLU A 200 7.34 7.59 0.69
C GLU A 200 6.32 8.13 1.73
N HIS A 201 5.02 7.89 1.52
CA HIS A 201 3.98 8.43 2.41
C HIS A 201 3.91 7.68 3.76
N LYS A 202 3.55 8.36 4.84
CA LYS A 202 3.38 7.78 6.19
C LYS A 202 2.36 6.63 6.28
N SER A 203 1.42 6.55 5.34
CA SER A 203 0.37 5.51 5.29
C SER A 203 0.79 4.32 4.44
N ASP A 204 0.85 3.14 5.07
CA ASP A 204 1.18 1.88 4.42
C ASP A 204 0.19 1.52 3.31
N ILE A 205 -1.10 1.84 3.50
CA ILE A 205 -2.16 1.60 2.52
C ILE A 205 -1.88 2.38 1.23
N ARG A 206 -1.49 3.66 1.36
CA ARG A 206 -1.14 4.50 0.21
C ARG A 206 0.09 3.97 -0.51
N ARG A 207 1.17 3.72 0.22
CA ARG A 207 2.41 3.20 -0.37
C ARG A 207 2.16 1.91 -1.13
N LYS A 208 1.44 0.95 -0.53
CA LYS A 208 1.13 -0.36 -1.14
C LYS A 208 0.28 -0.25 -2.40
N GLY A 209 -0.79 0.55 -2.36
CA GLY A 209 -1.67 0.73 -3.52
C GLY A 209 -0.99 1.52 -4.65
N VAL A 210 -0.18 2.53 -4.33
CA VAL A 210 0.58 3.30 -5.32
C VAL A 210 1.68 2.45 -5.96
N ALA A 211 2.47 1.72 -5.17
CA ALA A 211 3.47 0.79 -5.69
C ALA A 211 2.83 -0.25 -6.65
N SER A 212 1.67 -0.80 -6.25
CA SER A 212 0.90 -1.73 -7.10
C SER A 212 0.38 -1.06 -8.37
N THR A 213 -0.08 0.19 -8.29
CA THR A 213 -0.53 0.96 -9.46
C THR A 213 0.62 1.17 -10.44
N ILE A 214 1.78 1.63 -9.95
CA ILE A 214 2.97 1.86 -10.80
C ILE A 214 3.40 0.54 -11.47
N LYS A 215 3.49 -0.56 -10.72
CA LYS A 215 3.80 -1.89 -11.27
C LYS A 215 2.81 -2.30 -12.37
N ASN A 216 1.51 -2.13 -12.10
CA ASN A 216 0.48 -2.49 -13.07
C ASN A 216 0.61 -1.66 -14.35
N VAL A 217 0.86 -0.35 -14.26
CA VAL A 217 1.04 0.50 -15.44
C VAL A 217 2.32 0.12 -16.21
N ALA A 218 3.38 -0.36 -15.54
CA ALA A 218 4.62 -0.79 -16.18
C ALA A 218 4.53 -2.03 -17.08
N PHE A 219 3.37 -2.69 -17.16
CA PHE A 219 3.09 -3.67 -18.21
C PHE A 219 2.95 -3.05 -19.62
N GLU A 220 2.76 -1.73 -19.74
CA GLU A 220 2.78 -1.03 -21.03
C GLU A 220 4.23 -0.72 -21.44
N ILE A 221 4.88 -1.65 -22.14
CA ILE A 221 6.30 -1.55 -22.54
C ILE A 221 6.57 -0.30 -23.40
N ASP A 222 5.62 0.06 -24.27
CA ASP A 222 5.74 1.25 -25.12
C ASP A 222 5.83 2.57 -24.33
N ALA A 223 5.45 2.56 -23.04
CA ALA A 223 5.55 3.70 -22.15
C ALA A 223 6.87 3.74 -21.36
N HIS A 224 7.72 2.72 -21.41
CA HIS A 224 8.98 2.70 -20.64
C HIS A 224 9.90 3.89 -20.94
N PRO A 225 10.06 4.39 -22.18
CA PRO A 225 10.84 5.61 -22.42
C PRO A 225 10.30 6.82 -21.63
N SER A 226 8.98 6.99 -21.55
CA SER A 226 8.36 8.08 -20.77
C SER A 226 8.62 7.96 -19.26
N PHE A 227 8.72 6.73 -18.77
CA PHE A 227 9.03 6.45 -17.36
C PHE A 227 10.47 6.79 -16.99
N LEU A 228 11.40 6.56 -17.92
CA LEU A 228 12.83 6.78 -17.72
C LEU A 228 13.25 8.23 -18.02
N SER A 229 12.44 8.97 -18.78
CA SER A 229 12.68 10.37 -19.11
C SER A 229 12.50 11.31 -17.91
N GLU A 230 13.51 12.15 -17.65
CA GLU A 230 13.48 13.19 -16.62
C GLU A 230 12.44 14.29 -16.92
N ASP A 231 12.12 14.52 -18.20
CA ASP A 231 11.20 15.56 -18.66
C ASP A 231 9.74 15.09 -18.74
N GLU A 232 9.46 13.80 -18.51
CA GLU A 232 8.12 13.21 -18.61
C GLU A 232 7.62 12.67 -17.27
N ILE A 233 7.61 11.35 -17.07
CA ILE A 233 7.06 10.73 -15.85
C ILE A 233 8.12 10.61 -14.75
N ASN A 234 9.39 10.45 -15.11
CA ASN A 234 10.54 10.33 -14.20
C ASN A 234 10.26 9.43 -12.99
N ILE A 235 10.02 8.14 -13.23
CA ILE A 235 9.54 7.22 -12.20
C ILE A 235 10.65 6.73 -11.26
N LEU A 236 11.91 6.77 -11.71
CA LEU A 236 13.02 6.08 -11.05
C LEU A 236 13.30 6.57 -9.62
N PRO A 237 13.31 7.89 -9.31
CA PRO A 237 13.48 8.34 -7.93
C PRO A 237 12.45 7.72 -6.98
N TYR A 238 11.19 7.64 -7.42
CA TYR A 238 10.07 7.13 -6.62
C TYR A 238 10.07 5.60 -6.45
N LEU A 239 10.79 4.86 -7.30
CA LEU A 239 11.01 3.43 -7.14
C LEU A 239 12.23 3.11 -6.28
N LEU A 240 13.27 3.95 -6.36
CA LEU A 240 14.56 3.72 -5.71
C LEU A 240 14.59 4.24 -4.27
N LEU A 241 13.96 5.38 -3.97
CA LEU A 241 13.90 5.92 -2.60
C LEU A 241 13.32 4.91 -1.58
N PRO A 242 12.20 4.21 -1.83
CA PRO A 242 11.65 3.25 -0.86
C PRO A 242 12.53 2.04 -0.59
N ILE A 243 13.41 1.69 -1.51
CA ILE A 243 14.31 0.54 -1.36
C ILE A 243 15.71 0.95 -0.87
N THR A 244 15.98 2.25 -0.69
CA THR A 244 17.30 2.76 -0.29
C THR A 244 17.29 3.17 1.20
N GLY A 245 18.32 2.77 1.94
CA GLY A 245 18.54 3.19 3.32
C GLY A 245 19.60 4.29 3.42
N ASN A 246 20.07 4.56 4.63
CA ASN A 246 21.14 5.54 4.92
C ASN A 246 22.56 4.98 4.69
N GLU A 247 22.72 4.08 3.71
CA GLU A 247 24.02 3.49 3.40
C GLU A 247 24.96 4.46 2.70
N GLU A 248 26.24 4.35 3.01
CA GLU A 248 27.30 5.01 2.25
C GLU A 248 27.76 4.10 1.11
N PHE A 249 27.77 4.65 -0.10
CA PHE A 249 28.37 4.05 -1.28
C PHE A 249 29.73 4.71 -1.55
N ASP A 250 30.56 4.10 -2.38
CA ASP A 250 31.80 4.77 -2.79
C ASP A 250 31.50 6.01 -3.65
N GLU A 251 32.50 6.90 -3.75
CA GLU A 251 32.33 8.20 -4.41
C GLU A 251 31.97 8.06 -5.90
N GLU A 252 32.51 7.06 -6.58
CA GLU A 252 32.26 6.81 -8.01
C GLU A 252 30.82 6.35 -8.23
N ASP A 253 30.35 5.38 -7.44
CA ASP A 253 28.96 4.91 -7.47
C ASP A 253 28.00 6.03 -7.11
N THR A 254 28.28 6.79 -6.04
CA THR A 254 27.43 7.91 -5.57
C THR A 254 27.31 9.00 -6.63
N MET A 255 28.40 9.38 -7.30
CA MET A 255 28.36 10.40 -8.35
C MET A 255 27.53 9.99 -9.57
N ALA A 256 27.42 8.68 -9.84
CA ALA A 256 26.64 8.15 -10.94
C ALA A 256 25.15 7.93 -10.58
N MET A 257 24.80 7.82 -9.30
CA MET A 257 23.40 7.69 -8.85
C MET A 257 22.56 8.92 -9.20
N LEU A 258 21.23 8.73 -9.20
CA LEU A 258 20.27 9.83 -9.35
C LEU A 258 20.49 10.91 -8.28
N PRO A 259 20.30 12.21 -8.60
CA PRO A 259 20.48 13.30 -7.64
C PRO A 259 19.73 13.10 -6.32
N ASP A 260 18.51 12.57 -6.37
CA ASP A 260 17.68 12.28 -5.19
C ASP A 260 18.27 11.24 -4.23
N LEU A 261 19.25 10.45 -4.68
CA LEU A 261 19.88 9.37 -3.92
C LEU A 261 21.29 9.71 -3.42
N GLN A 262 21.90 10.81 -3.88
CA GLN A 262 23.30 11.12 -3.57
C GLN A 262 23.50 11.64 -2.14
N LEU A 263 22.51 12.36 -1.59
CA LEU A 263 22.61 13.06 -0.31
C LEU A 263 21.39 12.79 0.57
N LEU A 264 21.19 11.51 0.89
CA LEU A 264 20.10 11.07 1.75
C LEU A 264 20.34 11.52 3.21
N PRO A 265 19.28 11.88 3.95
CA PRO A 265 19.41 12.25 5.34
C PRO A 265 19.79 11.03 6.20
N PRO A 266 20.46 11.23 7.35
CA PRO A 266 21.00 10.13 8.17
C PRO A 266 19.91 9.22 8.77
N ASP A 267 18.69 9.70 8.88
CA ASP A 267 17.50 8.97 9.33
C ASP A 267 16.72 8.31 8.17
N LYS A 268 17.21 8.36 6.93
CA LYS A 268 16.58 7.67 5.80
C LYS A 268 16.53 6.17 6.04
N MET A 269 15.32 5.63 6.00
CA MET A 269 15.07 4.19 6.07
C MET A 269 14.41 3.70 4.78
N ARG A 270 14.62 2.41 4.50
CA ARG A 270 13.79 1.69 3.51
C ARG A 270 12.34 1.65 3.99
N ASP A 271 11.42 1.33 3.10
CA ASP A 271 10.05 1.00 3.48
C ASP A 271 10.06 -0.11 4.54
N SER A 272 9.18 0.01 5.53
CA SER A 272 9.04 -0.98 6.59
C SER A 272 8.34 -2.25 6.12
N ASP A 273 7.53 -2.20 5.06
CA ASP A 273 6.85 -3.37 4.48
C ASP A 273 7.71 -3.98 3.34
N PRO A 274 8.28 -5.19 3.53
CA PRO A 274 9.10 -5.84 2.50
C PRO A 274 8.32 -6.23 1.24
N ASP A 275 6.99 -6.35 1.29
CA ASP A 275 6.16 -6.57 0.10
C ASP A 275 6.15 -5.34 -0.81
N ILE A 276 6.20 -4.14 -0.22
CA ILE A 276 6.26 -2.88 -0.98
C ILE A 276 7.63 -2.76 -1.65
N ILE A 277 8.71 -3.05 -0.91
CA ILE A 277 10.07 -3.14 -1.47
C ILE A 277 10.10 -4.13 -2.65
N GLN A 278 9.57 -5.34 -2.46
CA GLN A 278 9.47 -6.34 -3.51
C GLN A 278 8.73 -5.81 -4.74
N THR A 279 7.60 -5.11 -4.54
CA THR A 279 6.80 -4.53 -5.63
C THR A 279 7.59 -3.50 -6.44
N HIS A 280 8.41 -2.65 -5.79
CA HIS A 280 9.30 -1.72 -6.48
C HIS A 280 10.39 -2.43 -7.28
N ILE A 281 11.02 -3.46 -6.72
CA ILE A 281 12.03 -4.26 -7.42
C ILE A 281 11.43 -4.99 -8.63
N GLU A 282 10.23 -5.54 -8.49
CA GLU A 282 9.49 -6.17 -9.59
C GLU A 282 9.09 -5.15 -10.66
N THR A 283 8.83 -3.90 -10.28
CA THR A 283 8.61 -2.82 -11.24
C THR A 283 9.90 -2.50 -12.00
N LEU A 284 11.04 -2.39 -11.31
CA LEU A 284 12.34 -2.21 -11.96
C LEU A 284 12.63 -3.36 -12.93
N MET A 285 12.34 -4.60 -12.53
CA MET A 285 12.41 -5.76 -13.41
C MET A 285 11.60 -5.57 -14.70
N LEU A 286 10.35 -5.09 -14.62
CA LEU A 286 9.56 -4.82 -15.82
C LEU A 286 10.26 -3.81 -16.74
N LEU A 287 10.84 -2.74 -16.20
CA LEU A 287 11.54 -1.71 -17.00
C LEU A 287 12.78 -2.26 -17.72
N THR A 288 13.42 -3.31 -17.21
CA THR A 288 14.54 -3.99 -17.91
C THR A 288 14.15 -4.78 -19.15
N THR A 289 12.84 -4.86 -19.47
CA THR A 289 12.35 -5.44 -20.72
C THR A 289 12.91 -4.71 -21.94
N THR A 290 13.13 -3.40 -21.82
CA THR A 290 13.80 -2.60 -22.86
C THR A 290 15.29 -2.51 -22.60
N ARG A 291 16.07 -2.37 -23.67
CA ARG A 291 17.51 -2.11 -23.58
C ARG A 291 17.80 -0.79 -22.87
N GLU A 292 17.06 0.26 -23.22
CA GLU A 292 17.16 1.57 -22.57
C GLU A 292 16.98 1.47 -21.05
N GLY A 293 16.01 0.68 -20.58
CA GLY A 293 15.83 0.42 -19.16
C GLY A 293 17.03 -0.26 -18.50
N ARG A 294 17.61 -1.28 -19.15
CA ARG A 294 18.84 -1.93 -18.64
C ARG A 294 20.02 -0.96 -18.59
N ASP A 295 20.28 -0.26 -19.68
CA ASP A 295 21.39 0.68 -19.80
C ASP A 295 21.26 1.82 -18.78
N THR A 296 20.05 2.35 -18.61
CA THR A 296 19.74 3.38 -17.59
C THR A 296 20.03 2.86 -16.19
N MET A 297 19.51 1.68 -15.82
CA MET A 297 19.73 1.10 -14.48
C MET A 297 21.18 0.81 -14.16
N ARG A 298 21.99 0.41 -15.16
CA ARG A 298 23.43 0.26 -15.00
C ARG A 298 24.10 1.62 -14.79
N SER A 299 23.74 2.60 -15.62
CA SER A 299 24.35 3.95 -15.58
C SER A 299 24.12 4.67 -14.24
N ILE A 300 22.94 4.51 -13.64
CA ILE A 300 22.59 5.15 -12.36
C ILE A 300 22.91 4.30 -11.13
N LYS A 301 23.69 3.22 -11.30
CA LYS A 301 24.15 2.35 -10.22
C LYS A 301 23.00 1.80 -9.36
N VAL A 302 22.02 1.16 -10.00
CA VAL A 302 20.95 0.41 -9.27
C VAL A 302 21.50 -0.82 -8.55
N TYR A 303 22.57 -1.45 -9.06
CA TYR A 303 23.13 -2.68 -8.48
C TYR A 303 23.56 -2.54 -7.00
N PRO A 304 24.37 -1.54 -6.60
CA PRO A 304 24.71 -1.32 -5.19
C PRO A 304 23.49 -1.22 -4.27
N ILE A 305 22.43 -0.53 -4.70
CA ILE A 305 21.17 -0.39 -3.94
C ILE A 305 20.51 -1.76 -3.73
N LEU A 306 20.41 -2.58 -4.78
CA LEU A 306 19.84 -3.93 -4.70
C LEU A 306 20.68 -4.84 -3.81
N ARG A 307 22.01 -4.74 -3.87
CA ARG A 307 22.93 -5.51 -3.03
C ARG A 307 22.71 -5.22 -1.54
N GLU A 308 22.70 -3.94 -1.15
CA GLU A 308 22.45 -3.54 0.24
C GLU A 308 21.04 -3.94 0.70
N THR A 309 20.05 -3.81 -0.17
CA THR A 309 18.66 -4.18 0.14
C THR A 309 18.49 -5.68 0.34
N HIS A 310 19.05 -6.50 -0.56
CA HIS A 310 19.08 -7.96 -0.43
C HIS A 310 19.75 -8.40 0.87
N TRP A 311 20.81 -7.71 1.28
CA TRP A 311 21.53 -7.99 2.51
C TRP A 311 20.72 -7.64 3.76
N ARG A 312 20.15 -6.42 3.80
CA ARG A 312 19.60 -5.82 5.01
C ARG A 312 18.16 -6.22 5.31
N VAL A 313 17.41 -6.65 4.31
CA VAL A 313 16.00 -7.02 4.46
C VAL A 313 15.84 -8.53 4.39
N ASP A 314 15.34 -9.13 5.48
CA ASP A 314 15.15 -10.57 5.62
C ASP A 314 13.76 -11.00 5.14
N HIS A 315 13.58 -11.02 3.82
CA HIS A 315 12.33 -11.44 3.17
C HIS A 315 12.61 -12.23 1.89
N ASP A 316 12.15 -13.48 1.84
CA ASP A 316 12.48 -14.43 0.78
C ASP A 316 12.04 -13.95 -0.61
N GLY A 317 10.78 -13.52 -0.75
CA GLY A 317 10.23 -13.06 -2.03
C GLY A 317 10.94 -11.81 -2.56
N MET A 318 11.31 -10.90 -1.67
CA MET A 318 12.04 -9.68 -1.99
C MET A 318 13.48 -10.01 -2.42
N ARG A 319 14.18 -10.87 -1.68
CA ARG A 319 15.54 -11.30 -2.03
C ARG A 319 15.58 -12.00 -3.37
N GLU A 320 14.62 -12.86 -3.65
CA GLU A 320 14.50 -13.52 -4.95
C GLU A 320 14.27 -12.49 -6.08
N ALA A 321 13.44 -11.47 -5.84
CA ALA A 321 13.25 -10.38 -6.80
C ALA A 321 14.57 -9.61 -7.07
N CYS A 322 15.36 -9.30 -6.03
CA CYS A 322 16.69 -8.72 -6.17
C CYS A 322 17.62 -9.61 -6.99
N GLU A 323 17.69 -10.90 -6.66
CA GLU A 323 18.53 -11.89 -7.35
C GLU A 323 18.21 -11.96 -8.84
N ARG A 324 16.91 -12.05 -9.18
CA ARG A 324 16.45 -12.05 -10.57
C ARG A 324 16.84 -10.76 -11.28
N LEU A 325 16.65 -9.59 -10.66
CA LEU A 325 16.93 -8.31 -11.30
C LEU A 325 18.43 -8.15 -11.59
N VAL A 326 19.28 -8.49 -10.62
CA VAL A 326 20.73 -8.49 -10.82
C VAL A 326 21.15 -9.42 -11.95
N GLN A 327 20.56 -10.62 -12.05
CA GLN A 327 20.85 -11.53 -13.15
C GLN A 327 20.51 -10.93 -14.52
N VAL A 328 19.45 -10.12 -14.63
CA VAL A 328 19.11 -9.44 -15.90
C VAL A 328 20.12 -8.33 -16.20
N LEU A 329 20.49 -7.52 -15.20
CA LEU A 329 21.45 -6.42 -15.38
C LEU A 329 22.87 -6.92 -15.71
N MET A 330 23.24 -8.11 -15.24
CA MET A 330 24.52 -8.78 -15.54
C MET A 330 24.62 -9.39 -16.93
N ARG A 331 23.52 -9.51 -17.69
CA ARG A 331 23.60 -10.11 -19.02
C ARG A 331 24.35 -9.18 -19.98
N ASP A 332 25.41 -9.71 -20.58
CA ASP A 332 26.12 -9.08 -21.67
C ASP A 332 25.38 -9.38 -22.98
N GLU A 333 24.64 -8.39 -23.51
CA GLU A 333 24.14 -8.42 -24.89
C GLU A 333 25.06 -7.56 -25.80
N GLU A 334 25.15 -7.89 -27.09
CA GLU A 334 26.05 -7.19 -28.02
C GLU A 334 25.81 -5.66 -28.00
N GLY A 335 26.85 -4.92 -27.60
CA GLY A 335 26.86 -3.46 -27.53
C GLY A 335 26.39 -2.87 -26.21
N GLU A 336 26.05 -3.68 -25.19
CA GLU A 336 25.78 -3.21 -23.83
C GLU A 336 27.08 -3.11 -23.02
N VAL A 337 27.17 -2.12 -22.13
CA VAL A 337 28.29 -1.98 -21.18
C VAL A 337 27.80 -2.47 -19.84
N VAL A 338 28.33 -3.62 -19.40
CA VAL A 338 28.06 -4.18 -18.08
C VAL A 338 29.24 -3.85 -17.17
N ASP A 339 28.93 -3.40 -15.95
CA ASP A 339 29.93 -3.08 -14.94
C ASP A 339 30.60 -4.38 -14.46
N GLU A 340 31.92 -4.47 -14.65
CA GLU A 340 32.74 -5.62 -14.24
C GLU A 340 32.64 -5.94 -12.73
N GLY A 341 32.17 -4.97 -11.92
CA GLY A 341 31.95 -5.13 -10.48
C GLY A 341 30.68 -5.91 -10.10
N MET A 342 29.73 -6.13 -11.02
CA MET A 342 28.48 -6.83 -10.69
C MET A 342 28.69 -8.32 -10.42
N LYS A 343 28.10 -8.80 -9.33
CA LYS A 343 28.14 -10.22 -8.93
C LYS A 343 26.75 -10.72 -8.61
N ALA A 344 26.51 -12.00 -8.91
CA ALA A 344 25.29 -12.68 -8.52
C ALA A 344 25.09 -12.59 -7.00
N LEU A 345 23.88 -12.22 -6.58
CA LEU A 345 23.51 -12.17 -5.17
C LEU A 345 23.34 -13.60 -4.66
N THR A 346 23.88 -13.90 -3.48
CA THR A 346 23.75 -15.21 -2.83
C THR A 346 23.21 -15.03 -1.43
N ARG A 347 22.34 -15.94 -0.99
CA ARG A 347 21.81 -15.94 0.37
C ARG A 347 22.93 -16.22 1.35
N THR A 348 23.25 -15.28 2.21
CA THR A 348 24.19 -15.50 3.32
C THR A 348 23.48 -16.29 4.41
N THR A 349 23.90 -17.54 4.65
CA THR A 349 23.37 -18.39 5.74
C THR A 349 23.91 -18.02 7.13
N SER A 350 24.56 -16.87 7.27
CA SER A 350 25.16 -16.41 8.52
C SER A 350 24.91 -14.91 8.69
N GLY A 351 24.46 -14.55 9.88
CA GLY A 351 23.93 -13.23 10.21
C GLY A 351 24.84 -12.05 9.87
N VAL A 352 24.21 -10.89 9.82
CA VAL A 352 24.77 -9.56 9.55
C VAL A 352 26.27 -9.44 9.89
N PRO A 353 27.17 -9.32 8.90
CA PRO A 353 28.56 -9.01 9.09
C PRO A 353 28.64 -7.54 9.51
N LYS A 354 29.50 -7.26 10.48
CA LYS A 354 29.81 -5.89 10.88
C LYS A 354 30.31 -5.09 9.67
N PRO A 355 29.98 -3.79 9.60
CA PRO A 355 30.40 -2.93 8.51
C PRO A 355 31.94 -2.95 8.40
N PHE A 356 32.42 -3.15 7.17
CA PHE A 356 33.84 -3.02 6.84
C PHE A 356 34.24 -1.55 7.00
N GLY A 357 34.91 -1.22 8.10
CA GLY A 357 35.39 0.15 8.29
C GLY A 357 35.63 0.54 9.75
N SER A 358 36.58 -0.10 10.44
CA SER A 358 37.24 0.55 11.57
C SER A 358 38.68 0.08 11.68
N SER A 359 39.59 0.88 11.15
CA SER A 359 41.02 0.80 11.43
C SER A 359 41.25 0.78 12.95
N LYS A 360 41.89 -0.29 13.45
CA LYS A 360 42.38 -0.36 14.83
C LYS A 360 43.41 0.75 15.08
N PRO A 361 43.34 1.51 16.20
CA PRO A 361 44.48 2.28 16.63
C PRO A 361 45.46 1.37 17.39
N PHE A 362 46.74 1.50 17.04
CA PHE A 362 47.89 0.99 17.76
C PHE A 362 48.01 1.68 19.14
N GLY A 363 48.41 0.95 20.18
CA GLY A 363 48.78 1.54 21.47
C GLY A 363 49.10 0.50 22.55
N SER A 364 50.39 0.23 22.72
CA SER A 364 50.98 -0.72 23.67
C SER A 364 51.08 -0.21 25.12
N SER A 365 50.86 -1.08 26.12
CA SER A 365 51.69 -1.12 27.34
C SER A 365 51.43 -2.37 28.19
N LYS A 366 52.53 -2.85 28.81
CA LYS A 366 52.75 -4.11 29.53
C LYS A 366 52.04 -4.26 30.90
N PRO A 367 52.07 -5.47 31.50
CA PRO A 367 51.29 -5.86 32.68
C PRO A 367 52.09 -5.81 34.00
N PHE A 368 51.43 -5.52 35.12
CA PHE A 368 51.74 -5.80 36.55
C PHE A 368 50.55 -5.16 37.32
N GLY A 369 50.03 -5.61 38.46
CA GLY A 369 50.40 -6.55 39.51
C GLY A 369 49.27 -6.53 40.55
N SER A 370 49.42 -7.32 41.59
CA SER A 370 48.42 -7.81 42.52
C SER A 370 47.75 -6.82 43.50
N SER A 371 46.58 -7.27 44.00
CA SER A 371 46.11 -7.25 45.40
C SER A 371 45.40 -6.02 46.00
N SER A 372 44.27 -6.36 46.64
CA SER A 372 43.79 -5.91 47.95
C SER A 372 43.14 -4.53 48.11
N GLY A 373 41.83 -4.55 48.38
CA GLY A 373 41.29 -3.97 49.62
C GLY A 373 40.19 -2.93 49.46
N GLY A 374 39.10 -3.13 50.21
CA GLY A 374 38.21 -2.06 50.69
C GLY A 374 36.84 -1.99 50.03
N GLY A 375 35.83 -2.54 50.71
CA GLY A 375 34.42 -2.38 50.34
C GLY A 375 33.79 -1.06 50.79
N TRP A 376 32.50 -0.92 50.50
CA TRP A 376 31.41 -0.52 51.41
C TRP A 376 30.06 -0.59 50.67
N ALA A 377 29.04 -1.13 51.38
CA ALA A 377 27.57 -0.95 51.36
C ALA A 377 26.88 -0.35 50.11
N SER A 378 25.67 -0.73 49.67
CA SER A 378 24.45 -1.21 50.35
C SER A 378 23.47 -1.70 49.25
N GLN A 379 22.70 -2.79 49.44
CA GLN A 379 21.23 -2.81 49.68
C GLN A 379 20.40 -1.92 48.72
N ASP A 380 19.34 -2.37 48.04
CA ASP A 380 18.46 -3.54 48.14
C ASP A 380 17.87 -3.85 46.74
N ALA A 381 17.62 -5.12 46.44
CA ALA A 381 16.72 -5.55 45.39
C ALA A 381 15.89 -6.72 45.95
N ALA A 382 14.58 -6.51 46.01
CA ALA A 382 13.58 -7.54 46.22
C ALA A 382 12.47 -7.28 45.21
N GLU A 383 12.12 -8.30 44.43
CA GLU A 383 10.75 -8.63 44.02
C GLU A 383 10.78 -10.03 43.38
N ASP A 384 10.50 -10.98 44.27
CA ASP A 384 9.82 -12.27 44.17
C ASP A 384 9.44 -12.84 42.78
N GLU A 385 9.95 -14.05 42.53
CA GLU A 385 9.38 -15.08 41.65
C GLU A 385 8.57 -16.06 42.54
N ASP A 386 7.29 -16.27 42.24
CA ASP A 386 6.51 -17.40 42.74
C ASP A 386 6.06 -18.24 41.54
N ASP A 387 6.54 -19.49 41.48
CA ASP A 387 6.05 -20.57 40.61
C ASP A 387 5.63 -21.77 41.46
N ASP A 388 4.53 -22.38 41.01
CA ASP A 388 4.12 -23.79 41.06
C ASP A 388 3.59 -24.47 42.34
N ASP A 389 2.27 -24.67 42.30
CA ASP A 389 1.50 -25.92 42.43
C ASP A 389 2.22 -27.22 42.86
N ASP A 390 1.71 -27.84 43.93
CA ASP A 390 1.06 -29.17 43.91
C ASP A 390 0.77 -29.60 45.37
N ASP A 391 -0.42 -30.16 45.64
CA ASP A 391 -0.48 -31.53 46.16
C ASP A 391 -1.90 -32.04 46.49
N ALA A 392 -2.05 -33.34 46.25
CA ALA A 392 -3.24 -34.15 46.40
C ALA A 392 -3.45 -34.73 47.82
N VAL A 393 -4.74 -34.94 48.11
CA VAL A 393 -5.41 -35.96 48.96
C VAL A 393 -4.55 -36.96 49.74
N VAL A 394 -4.82 -37.09 51.06
CA VAL A 394 -4.87 -38.37 51.80
C VAL A 394 -6.00 -38.35 52.86
N GLU A 395 -6.65 -39.51 52.99
CA GLU A 395 -7.76 -39.96 53.85
C GLU A 395 -7.59 -39.77 55.37
N VAL A 396 -8.72 -39.59 56.08
CA VAL A 396 -9.24 -40.48 57.16
C VAL A 396 -10.76 -40.48 57.12
#